data_AF-A0A7W2TXW1-F1
#
_entry.id   AF-A0A7W2TXW1-F1
#
_cell.length_a   1.000
_cell.length_b   1.000
_cell.length_c   1.000
_cell.angle_alpha   90.00
_cell.angle_beta   90.00
_cell.angle_gamma   90.00
#
_symmetry.space_group_name_H-M   'P 1'
#
loop_
_entity.id
_entity.type
_entity.pdbx_description
1 polymer ?
#
loop_
_entity_poly.entity_id
_entity_poly.type
_entity_poly.pdbx_seq_one_letter_code
_entity_poly.pdbx_strand_id
1 'polypeptide(L)'
;MPKRSVTVPLPNLVPEVSVPPHLAVPLTHLINAGVQGATTLELQAVGCLHPSRSVAKLKMLGALIVADQSDAVDAQGAYRRRIARYVYQGWRQENAIADKDSEDIEDRK
;
A
#
# COMPACT_ATOMS: atom_id res chain seq x y z
N MET A 1 40.69 -7.52 6.83
CA MET A 1 39.48 -8.22 6.38
C MET A 1 38.35 -7.20 6.21
N PRO A 2 37.69 -7.11 5.04
CA PRO A 2 36.42 -6.37 4.88
C PRO A 2 35.29 -7.22 5.48
N LYS A 3 34.09 -6.76 5.86
CA LYS A 3 33.39 -5.48 5.92
C LYS A 3 32.25 -5.75 6.93
N ARG A 4 31.99 -4.88 7.90
CA ARG A 4 30.66 -4.84 8.55
C ARG A 4 30.20 -3.40 8.61
N SER A 5 29.79 -2.89 7.46
CA SER A 5 28.93 -1.72 7.39
C SER A 5 27.56 -2.09 7.96
N VAL A 6 27.02 -1.25 8.84
CA VAL A 6 25.60 -1.30 9.21
C VAL A 6 25.03 0.07 8.88
N THR A 7 24.26 0.13 7.80
CA THR A 7 23.53 1.31 7.36
C THR A 7 22.08 1.12 7.75
N VAL A 8 21.53 2.02 8.57
CA VAL A 8 20.12 2.01 8.96
C VAL A 8 19.52 3.37 8.61
N PRO A 9 18.85 3.51 7.46
CA PRO A 9 17.86 4.54 7.26
C PRO A 9 16.48 3.99 7.65
N LEU A 10 15.53 4.89 7.90
CA LEU A 10 14.08 4.81 7.61
C LEU A 10 13.36 5.76 8.60
N PRO A 11 12.64 6.77 8.09
CA PRO A 11 11.19 6.67 8.28
C PRO A 11 10.34 7.10 7.09
N ASN A 12 10.86 7.69 6.00
CA ASN A 12 10.09 7.94 4.78
C ASN A 12 11.04 8.23 3.61
N LEU A 13 10.90 7.48 2.51
CA LEU A 13 11.72 7.60 1.30
C LEU A 13 11.22 8.71 0.36
N VAL A 14 10.00 9.21 0.54
CA VAL A 14 9.41 10.28 -0.27
C VAL A 14 8.57 11.20 0.62
N PRO A 15 8.84 12.52 0.70
CA PRO A 15 8.13 13.44 1.59
C PRO A 15 6.71 13.74 1.13
N GLU A 16 6.46 13.68 -0.18
CA GLU A 16 5.15 13.96 -0.79
C GLU A 16 4.92 13.03 -1.99
N VAL A 17 3.71 12.50 -2.12
CA VAL A 17 3.32 11.61 -3.23
C VAL A 17 2.03 12.11 -3.85
N SER A 18 2.00 12.19 -5.18
CA SER A 18 0.78 12.51 -5.92
C SER A 18 -0.02 11.25 -6.16
N VAL A 19 -1.23 11.20 -5.60
CA VAL A 19 -2.16 10.08 -5.77
C VAL A 19 -3.52 10.60 -6.22
N PRO A 20 -4.29 9.80 -7.00
CA PRO A 20 -5.67 10.13 -7.32
C PRO A 20 -6.50 10.47 -6.06
N PRO A 21 -7.42 11.46 -6.10
CA PRO A 21 -8.15 11.93 -4.93
C PRO A 21 -8.87 10.82 -4.14
N HIS A 22 -9.42 9.82 -4.84
CA HIS A 22 -10.10 8.68 -4.22
C HIS A 22 -9.18 7.73 -3.44
N LEU A 23 -7.85 7.81 -3.64
CA LEU A 23 -6.85 7.03 -2.93
C LEU A 23 -6.20 7.80 -1.78
N ALA A 24 -6.37 9.13 -1.72
CA ALA A 24 -5.81 9.96 -0.66
C ALA A 24 -6.37 9.58 0.70
N VAL A 25 -7.70 9.41 0.81
CA VAL A 25 -8.38 9.04 2.07
C VAL A 25 -7.85 7.72 2.65
N PRO A 26 -7.88 6.58 1.92
CA PRO A 26 -7.36 5.32 2.46
C PRO A 26 -5.85 5.36 2.73
N LEU A 27 -5.06 6.06 1.91
CA LEU A 27 -3.61 6.20 2.14
C LEU A 27 -3.32 6.95 3.44
N THR A 28 -3.94 8.12 3.64
CA THR A 28 -3.79 8.91 4.86
C THR A 28 -4.22 8.12 6.09
N HIS A 29 -5.31 7.37 5.99
CA HIS A 29 -5.77 6.54 7.09
C HIS A 29 -4.77 5.43 7.44
N LEU A 30 -4.19 4.76 6.43
CA LEU A 30 -3.15 3.74 6.64
C LEU A 30 -1.86 4.32 7.24
N ILE A 31 -1.45 5.51 6.81
CA ILE A 31 -0.29 6.20 7.38
C ILE A 31 -0.53 6.53 8.85
N ASN A 32 -1.71 7.08 9.18
CA ASN A 32 -2.07 7.45 10.54
C ASN A 32 -2.22 6.23 11.47
N ALA A 33 -2.66 5.09 10.94
CA ALA A 33 -2.74 3.84 11.71
C ALA A 33 -1.36 3.25 12.07
N GLY A 34 -0.31 3.62 11.32
CA GLY A 34 1.07 3.21 11.58
C GLY A 34 1.22 1.69 11.71
N VAL A 35 1.93 1.25 12.74
CA VAL A 35 2.23 -0.18 12.99
C VAL A 35 1.00 -1.01 13.37
N GLN A 36 -0.07 -0.39 13.85
CA GLN A 36 -1.31 -1.11 14.15
C GLN A 36 -1.98 -1.57 12.85
N GLY A 37 -1.80 -0.80 11.78
CA GLY A 37 -2.46 -0.99 10.50
C GLY A 37 -3.94 -0.65 10.55
N ALA A 38 -4.58 -0.63 9.39
CA ALA A 38 -6.04 -0.46 9.28
C ALA A 38 -6.66 -1.71 8.66
N THR A 39 -7.78 -2.14 9.21
CA THR A 39 -8.59 -3.25 8.72
C THR A 39 -9.46 -2.83 7.55
N THR A 40 -9.96 -3.81 6.81
CA THR A 40 -10.93 -3.58 5.73
C THR A 40 -12.17 -2.85 6.22
N LEU A 41 -12.62 -3.12 7.45
CA LEU A 41 -13.80 -2.46 8.03
C LEU A 41 -13.54 -0.99 8.35
N GLU A 42 -12.39 -0.67 8.93
CA GLU A 42 -12.01 0.72 9.23
C GLU A 42 -11.86 1.54 7.95
N LEU A 43 -11.25 0.95 6.91
CA LEU A 43 -11.15 1.59 5.60
C LEU A 43 -12.53 1.83 4.97
N GLN A 44 -13.47 0.91 5.12
CA GLN A 44 -14.85 1.12 4.66
C GLN A 44 -15.56 2.22 5.45
N ALA A 45 -15.34 2.30 6.76
CA ALA A 45 -15.93 3.32 7.62
C ALA A 45 -15.48 4.74 7.25
N VAL A 46 -14.26 4.91 6.72
CA VAL A 46 -13.76 6.20 6.21
C VAL A 46 -14.12 6.46 4.74
N GLY A 47 -15.02 5.66 4.16
CA GLY A 47 -15.54 5.88 2.80
C GLY A 47 -14.76 5.16 1.68
N CYS A 48 -13.82 4.27 2.00
CA CYS A 48 -13.17 3.44 0.98
C CYS A 48 -14.07 2.27 0.58
N LEU A 49 -14.84 2.45 -0.50
CA LEU A 49 -15.81 1.44 -0.98
C LEU A 49 -15.17 0.09 -1.32
N HIS A 50 -13.93 0.11 -1.82
CA HIS A 50 -13.21 -1.09 -2.25
C HIS A 50 -11.78 -1.14 -1.67
N PRO A 51 -11.60 -1.48 -0.38
CA PRO A 51 -10.30 -1.39 0.29
C PRO A 51 -9.19 -2.21 -0.39
N SER A 52 -9.49 -3.46 -0.77
CA SER A 52 -8.51 -4.33 -1.45
C SER A 52 -8.03 -3.75 -2.78
N ARG A 53 -8.96 -3.20 -3.60
CA ARG A 53 -8.64 -2.58 -4.89
C ARG A 53 -7.87 -1.28 -4.71
N SER A 54 -8.23 -0.46 -3.72
CA SER A 54 -7.52 0.78 -3.38
C SER A 54 -6.10 0.49 -2.92
N VAL A 55 -5.91 -0.50 -2.03
CA VAL A 55 -4.59 -0.95 -1.57
C VAL A 55 -3.76 -1.48 -2.73
N ALA A 56 -4.34 -2.29 -3.63
CA ALA A 56 -3.64 -2.78 -4.81
C ALA A 56 -3.17 -1.62 -5.71
N LYS A 57 -4.03 -0.62 -5.96
CA LYS A 57 -3.64 0.60 -6.71
C LYS A 57 -2.53 1.38 -6.02
N LEU A 58 -2.61 1.56 -4.71
CA LEU A 58 -1.54 2.22 -3.94
C LEU A 58 -0.22 1.47 -4.07
N LYS A 59 -0.23 0.13 -4.02
CA LYS A 59 0.97 -0.69 -4.25
C LYS A 59 1.55 -0.49 -5.64
N MET A 60 0.71 -0.47 -6.67
CA MET A 60 1.16 -0.21 -8.06
C MET A 60 1.79 1.19 -8.21
N LEU A 61 1.34 2.17 -7.43
CA LEU A 61 1.92 3.52 -7.42
C LEU A 61 3.22 3.62 -6.60
N GLY A 62 3.61 2.55 -5.90
CA GLY A 62 4.86 2.49 -5.11
C GLY A 62 4.66 2.39 -3.60
N ALA A 63 3.41 2.33 -3.10
CA ALA A 63 3.18 2.17 -1.66
C ALA A 63 3.61 0.78 -1.18
N LEU A 64 4.43 0.74 -0.13
CA LEU A 64 4.78 -0.48 0.57
C LEU A 64 3.73 -0.78 1.63
N ILE A 65 2.82 -1.70 1.30
CA ILE A 65 1.74 -2.10 2.20
C ILE A 65 1.81 -3.62 2.40
N VAL A 66 1.95 -4.05 3.65
CA VAL A 66 1.82 -5.46 4.03
C VAL A 66 0.37 -5.73 4.39
N ALA A 67 -0.13 -6.90 3.99
CA ALA A 67 -1.47 -7.35 4.35
C ALA A 67 -1.36 -8.64 5.15
N ASP A 68 -2.05 -8.70 6.29
CA ASP A 68 -2.23 -9.92 7.08
C ASP A 68 -3.71 -10.07 7.47
N GLN A 69 -4.02 -11.13 8.24
CA GLN A 69 -5.36 -11.37 8.75
C GLN A 69 -5.43 -10.97 10.21
N SER A 70 -6.48 -10.23 10.57
CA SER A 70 -6.80 -9.85 11.94
C SER A 70 -8.28 -10.08 12.21
N ASP A 71 -8.62 -10.20 13.49
CA ASP A 71 -10.00 -10.10 13.92
C ASP A 71 -10.34 -8.63 14.19
N ALA A 72 -11.60 -8.25 13.98
CA ALA A 72 -12.08 -6.88 14.12
C ALA A 72 -13.55 -6.86 14.56
N VAL A 73 -13.98 -5.75 15.13
CA VAL A 73 -15.38 -5.50 15.48
C VAL A 73 -15.95 -4.51 14.46
N ASP A 74 -17.08 -4.84 13.86
CA ASP A 74 -17.75 -3.94 12.92
C ASP A 74 -18.50 -2.81 13.64
N ALA A 75 -19.02 -1.84 12.88
CA ALA A 75 -19.71 -0.68 13.43
C ALA A 75 -20.99 -1.04 14.22
N GLN A 76 -21.51 -2.26 14.05
CA GLN A 76 -22.68 -2.77 14.76
C GLN A 76 -22.30 -3.57 16.02
N GLY A 77 -21.00 -3.64 16.34
CA GLY A 77 -20.48 -4.41 17.47
C GLY A 77 -20.35 -5.92 17.19
N ALA A 78 -20.57 -6.37 15.95
CA ALA A 78 -20.41 -7.77 15.59
C ALA A 78 -18.94 -8.08 15.32
N TYR A 79 -18.46 -9.13 15.97
CA TYR A 79 -17.10 -9.60 15.83
C TYR A 79 -16.92 -10.39 14.53
N ARG A 80 -15.86 -10.06 13.80
CA ARG A 80 -15.51 -10.63 12.51
C ARG A 80 -14.09 -11.20 12.56
N ARG A 81 -13.95 -12.44 12.12
CA ARG A 81 -12.65 -13.11 12.06
C ARG A 81 -12.01 -13.02 10.69
N ARG A 82 -10.68 -13.07 10.66
CA ARG A 82 -9.86 -13.19 9.42
C ARG A 82 -10.12 -12.08 8.41
N ILE A 83 -10.32 -10.85 8.89
CA ILE A 83 -10.42 -9.68 8.04
C ILE A 83 -9.01 -9.23 7.65
N ALA A 84 -8.85 -8.77 6.40
CA ALA A 84 -7.58 -8.21 5.96
C ALA A 84 -7.26 -6.93 6.73
N ARG A 85 -6.06 -6.90 7.31
CA ARG A 85 -5.43 -5.74 7.94
C ARG A 85 -4.22 -5.33 7.12
N TYR A 86 -4.08 -4.02 6.93
CA TYR A 86 -3.09 -3.43 6.05
C TYR A 86 -2.18 -2.51 6.84
N VAL A 87 -0.86 -2.73 6.75
CA VAL A 87 0.16 -1.94 7.45
C VAL A 87 0.99 -1.20 6.40
N TYR A 88 0.98 0.13 6.45
CA TYR A 88 1.84 0.96 5.62
C TYR A 88 3.27 0.98 6.16
N GLN A 89 4.25 0.77 5.28
CA GLN A 89 5.67 0.68 5.63
C GLN A 89 6.54 1.73 4.94
N GLY A 90 5.97 2.51 4.01
CA GLY A 90 6.69 3.54 3.26
C GLY A 90 6.30 3.57 1.79
N TRP A 91 7.10 4.29 1.01
CA TRP A 91 6.91 4.46 -0.43
C TRP A 91 8.22 4.18 -1.14
N ARG A 92 8.20 3.34 -2.18
CA ARG A 92 9.35 3.19 -3.08
C ARG A 92 9.26 4.24 -4.18
N GLN A 93 10.30 5.03 -4.32
CA GLN A 93 10.58 5.73 -5.56
C GLN A 93 11.16 4.71 -6.53
N GLU A 94 10.32 4.03 -7.30
CA GLU A 94 10.79 3.37 -8.51
C GLU A 94 10.20 4.15 -9.69
N ASN A 95 11.10 4.64 -10.54
CA ASN A 95 10.79 5.12 -11.87
C ASN A 95 9.71 4.24 -12.47
N ALA A 96 8.69 4.86 -13.06
CA ALA A 96 7.72 4.24 -13.93
C ALA A 96 8.37 3.05 -14.64
N ILE A 97 8.03 1.82 -14.22
CA ILE A 97 8.26 0.67 -15.06
C ILE A 97 7.30 0.92 -16.19
N ALA A 98 7.84 1.58 -17.20
CA ALA A 98 7.23 1.73 -18.48
C ALA A 98 6.86 0.31 -18.91
N ASP A 99 5.56 0.09 -19.14
CA ASP A 99 5.09 -0.87 -20.13
C ASP A 99 5.65 -0.44 -21.51
N LYS A 100 6.97 -0.56 -21.67
CA LYS A 100 7.67 -0.56 -22.94
C LYS A 100 8.05 -2.02 -23.25
N ASP A 101 7.02 -2.85 -23.41
CA ASP A 101 7.14 -4.20 -23.98
C ASP A 101 5.98 -4.43 -24.95
N SER A 102 5.70 -3.46 -25.82
CA SER A 102 4.79 -3.66 -26.95
C SER A 102 5.18 -2.82 -28.16
N GLU A 103 6.43 -2.94 -28.59
CA GLU A 103 6.85 -2.65 -29.97
C GLU A 103 8.20 -3.34 -30.20
N ASP A 104 8.15 -4.58 -30.69
CA ASP A 104 9.17 -5.23 -31.53
C ASP A 104 8.61 -6.57 -32.03
N ILE A 105 7.66 -6.50 -32.97
CA ILE A 105 7.49 -7.55 -33.97
C ILE A 105 7.74 -6.87 -35.31
N GLU A 106 9.02 -6.61 -35.57
CA GLU A 106 9.51 -6.42 -36.93
C GLU A 106 10.16 -7.73 -37.38
N ASP A 107 9.76 -8.15 -38.58
CA ASP A 107 10.48 -9.04 -39.48
C ASP A 107 10.78 -10.49 -39.05
N ARG A 108 9.88 -11.39 -39.48
CA ARG A 108 10.31 -12.67 -40.04
C ARG A 108 9.73 -12.85 -41.44
N LYS A 109 10.63 -12.61 -42.40
CA LYS A 109 10.75 -13.17 -43.75
C LYS A 109 9.82 -14.33 -44.12
#